data_AF-A0A3N5MIY6-F1
#
_entry.id   AF-A0A3N5MIY6-F1
#
_cell.length_a   1.000
_cell.length_b   1.000
_cell.length_c   1.000
_cell.angle_alpha   90.00
_cell.angle_beta   90.00
_cell.angle_gamma   90.00
#
_symmetry.space_group_name_H-M   'P 1'
#
loop_
_entity.id
_entity.type
_entity.pdbx_description
1 polymer ?
#
loop_
_entity_poly.entity_id
_entity_poly.type
_entity_poly.pdbx_seq_one_letter_code
_entity_poly.pdbx_strand_id
1 'polypeptide(L)'
;MGGRITMKEIDVYVGEVIHNIHAPSEERERIKTDLQAHLQEAVVAGEPVKTVLERMGTPAEVAAGFMAEMKIVYAGLPVRLLAFAVDLAIIMLVTGLFILPVMVFSESVPQNPTGIEYISGAAQILLLIGSTLGAMSAFLLYFPILEGRFGQTIGKRLFGLRVLKENGLPVGYKEAILRRLSFYFEIIVLDALFIPFTDKKQRAFDIVAKTIVVKD
;
A
#
# COMPACT_ATOMS: atom_id res chain seq x y z
N MET A 1 7.65 -38.06 18.03
CA MET A 1 6.55 -37.17 17.59
C MET A 1 6.81 -35.68 17.85
N GLY A 2 7.59 -35.31 18.88
CA GLY A 2 7.89 -33.89 19.20
C GLY A 2 8.69 -33.11 18.15
N GLY A 3 9.72 -33.71 17.53
CA GLY A 3 10.61 -33.01 16.58
C GLY A 3 9.96 -32.50 15.28
N ARG A 4 8.80 -33.04 14.87
CA ARG A 4 8.07 -32.52 13.69
C ARG A 4 7.21 -31.30 14.04
N ILE A 5 6.77 -31.17 15.29
CA ILE A 5 5.95 -30.04 15.75
C ILE A 5 6.83 -28.81 15.93
N THR A 6 8.02 -28.99 16.52
CA THR A 6 9.02 -27.94 16.73
C THR A 6 9.49 -27.30 15.43
N MET A 7 9.71 -28.10 14.38
CA MET A 7 10.17 -27.57 13.09
C MET A 7 9.09 -26.74 12.39
N LYS A 8 7.82 -27.15 12.52
CA LYS A 8 6.70 -26.40 11.97
C LYS A 8 6.51 -25.04 12.66
N GLU A 9 6.76 -24.95 13.97
CA GLU A 9 6.69 -23.69 14.71
C GLU A 9 7.77 -22.70 14.24
N ILE A 10 8.99 -23.18 14.03
CA ILE A 10 10.09 -22.37 13.48
C ILE A 10 9.74 -21.88 12.07
N ASP A 11 9.27 -22.77 11.18
CA ASP A 11 8.93 -22.40 9.81
C ASP A 11 7.81 -21.36 9.74
N VAL A 12 6.79 -21.47 10.61
CA VAL A 12 5.73 -20.47 10.73
C VAL A 12 6.29 -19.13 11.19
N TYR A 13 7.09 -19.12 12.25
CA TYR A 13 7.70 -17.90 12.79
C TYR A 13 8.59 -17.20 11.76
N VAL A 14 9.50 -17.94 11.12
CA VAL A 14 10.36 -17.40 10.05
C VAL A 14 9.51 -16.89 8.89
N GLY A 15 8.48 -17.63 8.49
CA GLY A 15 7.56 -17.20 7.45
C GLY A 15 6.93 -15.83 7.75
N GLU A 16 6.50 -15.61 9.00
CA GLU A 16 5.95 -14.33 9.45
C GLU A 16 6.98 -13.20 9.50
N VAL A 17 8.23 -13.49 9.90
CA VAL A 17 9.33 -12.51 9.85
C VAL A 17 9.59 -12.10 8.39
N ILE A 18 9.77 -13.06 7.50
CA ILE A 18 10.07 -12.83 6.08
C ILE A 18 8.91 -12.17 5.35
N HIS A 19 7.67 -12.38 5.79
CA HIS A 19 6.51 -11.67 5.26
C HIS A 19 6.57 -10.16 5.53
N ASN A 20 7.12 -9.76 6.67
CA ASN A 20 7.27 -8.36 7.05
C ASN A 20 8.51 -7.69 6.43
N ILE A 21 9.49 -8.47 5.99
CA ILE A 21 10.72 -7.96 5.35
C ILE A 21 10.48 -7.63 3.88
N HIS A 22 10.79 -6.38 3.52
CA HIS A 22 10.64 -5.81 2.19
C HIS A 22 12.01 -5.44 1.63
N ALA A 23 12.64 -6.42 0.99
CA ALA A 23 13.97 -6.34 0.43
C ALA A 23 14.04 -7.12 -0.90
N PRO A 24 15.11 -6.96 -1.69
CA PRO A 24 15.36 -7.81 -2.85
C PRO A 24 15.27 -9.30 -2.51
N SER A 25 14.83 -10.12 -3.46
CA SER A 25 14.57 -11.55 -3.23
C SER A 25 15.78 -12.32 -2.68
N GLU A 26 16.98 -11.97 -3.14
CA GLU A 26 18.24 -12.57 -2.69
C GLU A 26 18.49 -12.29 -1.19
N GLU A 27 18.28 -11.05 -0.76
CA GLU A 27 18.42 -10.63 0.63
C GLU A 27 17.41 -11.35 1.54
N ARG A 28 16.16 -11.47 1.07
CA ARG A 28 15.09 -12.16 1.82
C ARG A 28 15.39 -13.64 2.01
N GLU A 29 15.86 -14.33 0.97
CA GLU A 29 16.23 -15.75 1.09
C GLU A 29 17.48 -15.94 1.95
N ARG A 30 18.44 -15.00 1.93
CA ARG A 30 19.58 -15.02 2.86
C ARG A 30 19.12 -14.90 4.30
N ILE A 31 18.34 -13.86 4.63
CA ILE A 31 17.81 -13.65 5.99
C ILE A 31 16.99 -14.86 6.46
N LYS A 32 16.17 -15.43 5.57
CA LYS A 32 15.37 -16.63 5.87
C LYS A 32 16.25 -17.82 6.23
N THR A 33 17.27 -18.08 5.43
CA THR A 33 18.20 -19.20 5.62
C THR A 33 18.98 -19.03 6.92
N ASP A 34 19.51 -17.83 7.17
CA ASP A 34 20.29 -17.50 8.36
C ASP A 34 19.42 -17.62 9.63
N LEU A 35 18.19 -17.10 9.58
CA LEU A 35 17.25 -17.17 10.69
C LEU A 35 16.80 -18.61 10.98
N GLN A 36 16.54 -19.40 9.94
CA GLN A 36 16.22 -20.82 10.10
C GLN A 36 17.39 -21.58 10.72
N ALA A 37 18.62 -21.37 10.23
CA ALA A 37 19.81 -22.02 10.77
C ALA A 37 20.01 -21.67 12.26
N HIS A 38 19.93 -20.38 12.61
CA HIS A 38 20.10 -19.93 13.99
C HIS A 38 19.07 -20.54 14.96
N LEU A 39 17.79 -20.58 14.55
CA LEU A 39 16.74 -21.19 15.36
C LEU A 39 16.90 -22.71 15.47
N GLN A 40 17.33 -23.39 14.40
CA GLN A 40 17.57 -24.82 14.41
C GLN A 40 18.75 -25.21 15.31
N GLU A 41 19.83 -24.43 15.29
CA GLU A 41 20.99 -24.63 16.18
C GLU A 41 20.60 -24.57 17.66
N ALA A 42 19.77 -23.59 18.05
CA ALA A 42 19.29 -23.47 19.43
C ALA A 42 18.46 -24.69 19.87
N VAL A 43 17.64 -25.24 18.97
CA VAL A 43 16.84 -26.44 19.25
C VAL A 43 17.72 -27.69 19.34
N VAL A 44 18.72 -27.82 18.47
CA VAL A 44 19.70 -28.91 18.53
C VAL A 44 20.54 -28.86 19.80
N ALA A 45 20.81 -27.66 20.32
CA ALA A 45 21.45 -27.45 21.62
C ALA A 45 20.57 -27.84 22.83
N GLY A 46 19.31 -28.25 22.58
CA GLY A 46 18.37 -28.72 23.60
C GLY A 46 17.50 -27.63 24.21
N GLU A 47 17.51 -26.40 23.69
CA GLU A 47 16.61 -25.35 24.16
C GLU A 47 15.16 -25.61 23.68
N PRO A 48 14.15 -25.44 24.54
CA PRO A 48 12.75 -25.50 24.11
C PRO A 48 12.45 -24.39 23.08
N VAL A 49 11.89 -24.75 21.91
CA VAL A 49 11.55 -23.81 20.82
C VAL A 49 10.81 -22.58 21.34
N LYS A 50 9.81 -22.79 22.18
CA LYS A 50 8.99 -21.71 22.76
C LYS A 50 9.84 -20.66 23.47
N THR A 51 10.82 -21.10 24.26
CA THR A 51 11.74 -20.21 25.00
C THR A 51 12.67 -19.45 24.04
N VAL A 52 13.14 -20.11 22.98
CA VAL A 52 13.96 -19.46 21.93
C VAL A 52 13.16 -18.37 21.20
N LEU A 53 11.92 -18.66 20.81
CA LEU A 53 11.05 -17.71 20.12
C LEU A 53 10.63 -16.55 21.03
N GLU A 54 10.32 -16.82 22.30
CA GLU A 54 10.04 -15.78 23.31
C GLU A 54 11.23 -14.83 23.51
N ARG A 55 12.47 -15.36 23.46
CA ARG A 55 13.70 -14.55 23.53
C ARG A 55 13.90 -13.65 22.31
N MET A 56 13.49 -14.11 21.12
CA MET A 56 13.58 -13.32 19.89
C MET A 56 12.56 -12.19 19.82
N GLY A 57 11.42 -12.34 20.51
CA GLY A 57 10.31 -11.40 20.48
C GLY A 57 9.37 -11.65 19.30
N THR A 58 8.56 -10.65 18.97
CA THR A 58 7.54 -10.81 17.92
C THR A 58 8.17 -10.82 16.52
N PRO A 59 7.56 -11.51 15.55
CA PRO A 59 8.07 -11.52 14.17
C PRO A 59 8.24 -10.12 13.55
N ALA A 60 7.38 -9.18 13.94
CA ALA A 60 7.45 -7.79 13.48
C ALA A 60 8.64 -7.03 14.07
N GLU A 61 8.99 -7.28 15.34
CA GLU A 61 10.17 -6.67 15.99
C GLU A 61 11.46 -7.20 15.36
N VAL A 62 11.55 -8.51 15.13
CA VAL A 62 12.71 -9.13 14.46
C VAL A 62 12.84 -8.61 13.03
N ALA A 63 11.74 -8.54 12.28
CA ALA A 63 11.75 -7.97 10.93
C ALA A 63 12.19 -6.50 10.94
N ALA A 64 11.72 -5.69 11.89
CA ALA A 64 12.14 -4.30 12.02
C ALA A 64 13.64 -4.17 12.34
N GLY A 65 14.20 -5.08 13.14
CA GLY A 65 15.64 -5.17 13.40
C GLY A 65 16.44 -5.37 12.11
N PHE A 66 16.07 -6.37 11.30
CA PHE A 66 16.71 -6.60 10.00
C PHE A 66 16.54 -5.41 9.05
N MET A 67 15.35 -4.81 8.98
CA MET A 67 15.09 -3.63 8.14
C MET A 67 15.92 -2.41 8.55
N ALA A 68 16.21 -2.24 9.85
CA ALA A 68 16.98 -1.11 10.37
C ALA A 68 18.46 -1.15 9.95
N GLU A 69 19.01 -2.35 9.74
CA GLU A 69 20.38 -2.54 9.29
C GLU A 69 20.52 -2.43 7.76
N MET A 70 19.42 -2.54 7.03
CA MET A 70 19.43 -2.46 5.57
C MET A 70 19.61 -1.03 5.05
N LYS A 71 20.39 -0.91 3.98
CA LYS A 71 20.55 0.35 3.24
C LYS A 71 19.32 0.61 2.37
N ILE A 72 18.41 1.43 2.88
CA ILE A 72 17.20 1.83 2.17
C ILE A 72 17.52 2.91 1.13
N VAL A 73 17.15 2.66 -0.14
CA VAL A 73 17.27 3.66 -1.22
C VAL A 73 15.96 4.45 -1.34
N TYR A 74 15.98 5.72 -0.93
CA TYR A 74 14.80 6.59 -0.99
C TYR A 74 14.51 7.08 -2.41
N ALA A 75 13.25 6.93 -2.82
CA ALA A 75 12.77 7.39 -4.12
C ALA A 75 12.72 8.92 -4.20
N GLY A 76 13.32 9.49 -5.24
CA GLY A 76 13.28 10.93 -5.51
C GLY A 76 11.95 11.42 -6.11
N LEU A 77 11.78 12.75 -6.14
CA LEU A 77 10.58 13.39 -6.67
C LEU A 77 10.24 13.01 -8.13
N PRO A 78 11.18 12.97 -9.10
CA PRO A 78 10.82 12.73 -10.50
C PRO A 78 10.15 11.37 -10.74
N VAL A 79 10.70 10.29 -10.17
CA VAL A 79 10.11 8.94 -10.32
C VAL A 79 8.77 8.84 -9.60
N ARG A 80 8.60 9.56 -8.47
CA ARG A 80 7.30 9.67 -7.80
C ARG A 80 6.26 10.40 -8.64
N LEU A 81 6.65 11.47 -9.34
CA LEU A 81 5.77 12.21 -10.25
C LEU A 81 5.36 11.37 -11.45
N LEU A 82 6.30 10.60 -12.04
CA LEU A 82 5.99 9.68 -13.13
C LEU A 82 5.03 8.56 -12.68
N ALA A 83 5.28 7.96 -11.52
CA ALA A 83 4.37 6.98 -10.93
C ALA A 83 2.97 7.57 -10.68
N PHE A 84 2.92 8.80 -10.16
CA PHE A 84 1.67 9.52 -9.94
C PHE A 84 0.94 9.85 -11.24
N ALA A 85 1.64 10.23 -12.31
CA ALA A 85 1.04 10.48 -13.61
C ALA A 85 0.35 9.23 -14.19
N VAL A 86 0.97 8.05 -14.01
CA VAL A 86 0.34 6.78 -14.38
C VAL A 86 -0.89 6.49 -13.52
N ASP A 87 -0.81 6.70 -12.22
CA ASP A 87 -1.98 6.57 -11.33
C ASP A 87 -3.12 7.52 -11.71
N LEU A 88 -2.80 8.76 -12.12
CA LEU A 88 -3.78 9.72 -12.62
C LEU A 88 -4.43 9.23 -13.91
N ALA A 89 -3.66 8.69 -14.86
CA ALA A 89 -4.21 8.12 -16.09
C ALA A 89 -5.17 6.96 -15.81
N ILE A 90 -4.82 6.09 -14.87
CA ILE A 90 -5.67 4.97 -14.44
C ILE A 90 -6.95 5.49 -13.79
N ILE A 91 -6.85 6.46 -12.88
CA ILE A 91 -8.03 7.05 -12.23
C ILE A 91 -8.92 7.72 -13.28
N MET A 92 -8.38 8.50 -14.21
CA MET A 92 -9.15 9.13 -15.29
C MET A 92 -9.85 8.11 -16.18
N LEU A 93 -9.18 6.99 -16.50
CA LEU A 93 -9.79 5.91 -17.25
C LEU A 93 -10.97 5.30 -16.48
N VAL A 94 -10.77 4.96 -15.21
CA VAL A 94 -11.79 4.33 -14.37
C VAL A 94 -12.97 5.27 -14.12
N THR A 95 -12.72 6.54 -13.78
CA THR A 95 -13.80 7.54 -13.61
C THR A 95 -14.51 7.83 -14.92
N GLY A 96 -13.78 7.87 -16.03
CA GLY A 96 -14.34 7.98 -17.38
C GLY A 96 -15.31 6.85 -17.71
N LEU A 97 -15.03 5.60 -17.30
CA LEU A 97 -15.95 4.48 -17.49
C LEU A 97 -17.27 4.64 -16.71
N PHE A 98 -17.25 5.28 -15.55
CA PHE A 98 -18.48 5.61 -14.82
C PHE A 98 -19.25 6.77 -15.47
N ILE A 99 -18.54 7.78 -15.98
CA ILE A 99 -19.18 8.98 -16.54
C ILE A 99 -19.73 8.72 -17.96
N LEU A 100 -19.07 7.87 -18.75
CA LEU A 100 -19.41 7.66 -20.16
C LEU A 100 -20.86 7.20 -20.39
N PRO A 101 -21.44 6.24 -19.63
CA PRO A 101 -22.84 5.90 -19.75
C PRO A 101 -23.77 7.10 -19.53
N VAL A 102 -23.48 7.94 -18.54
CA VAL A 102 -24.28 9.15 -18.27
C VAL A 102 -24.27 10.08 -19.48
N MET A 103 -23.10 10.30 -20.10
CA MET A 103 -22.99 11.14 -21.29
C MET A 103 -23.73 10.54 -22.50
N VAL A 104 -23.55 9.25 -22.77
CA VAL A 104 -24.18 8.56 -23.91
C VAL A 104 -25.71 8.57 -23.79
N PHE A 105 -26.22 8.36 -22.58
CA PHE A 105 -27.66 8.35 -22.35
C PHE A 105 -28.26 9.73 -22.08
N SER A 106 -27.47 10.81 -21.94
CA SER A 106 -27.99 12.13 -21.56
C SER A 106 -29.05 12.68 -22.52
N GLU A 107 -28.99 12.33 -23.81
CA GLU A 107 -29.93 12.80 -24.82
C GLU A 107 -31.20 11.94 -24.92
N SER A 108 -31.28 10.83 -24.18
CA SER A 108 -32.40 9.89 -24.28
C SER A 108 -33.67 10.32 -23.55
N VAL A 109 -33.68 11.48 -22.88
CA VAL A 109 -34.84 12.00 -22.14
C VAL A 109 -35.23 13.38 -22.69
N PRO A 110 -36.45 13.52 -23.25
CA PRO A 110 -36.96 14.80 -23.73
C PRO A 110 -37.08 15.85 -22.61
N GLN A 111 -36.86 17.12 -22.94
CA GLN A 111 -36.97 18.25 -22.00
C GLN A 111 -38.40 18.47 -21.47
N ASN A 112 -39.42 18.06 -22.24
CA ASN A 112 -40.83 18.17 -21.88
C ASN A 112 -41.48 16.76 -21.85
N PRO A 113 -41.24 15.97 -20.79
CA PRO A 113 -41.76 14.61 -20.70
C PRO A 113 -43.30 14.58 -20.54
N THR A 114 -43.98 13.78 -21.36
CA THR A 114 -45.44 13.70 -21.44
C THR A 114 -45.98 12.28 -21.18
N GLY A 115 -45.45 11.61 -20.15
CA GLY A 115 -46.00 10.34 -19.66
C GLY A 115 -44.92 9.29 -19.36
N ILE A 116 -44.80 8.26 -20.20
CA ILE A 116 -43.87 7.14 -19.94
C ILE A 116 -42.40 7.59 -19.87
N GLU A 117 -42.09 8.75 -20.44
CA GLU A 117 -40.77 9.41 -20.44
C GLU A 117 -40.28 9.80 -19.03
N TYR A 118 -41.18 9.93 -18.05
CA TYR A 118 -40.80 10.09 -16.64
C TYR A 118 -40.01 8.87 -16.12
N ILE A 119 -40.27 7.66 -16.64
CA ILE A 119 -39.56 6.43 -16.25
C ILE A 119 -38.12 6.48 -16.75
N SER A 120 -37.90 6.90 -18.00
CA SER A 120 -36.55 7.10 -18.54
C SER A 120 -35.79 8.21 -17.82
N GLY A 121 -36.47 9.30 -17.44
CA GLY A 121 -35.90 10.36 -16.60
C GLY A 121 -35.45 9.84 -15.24
N ALA A 122 -36.29 9.05 -14.57
CA ALA A 122 -35.94 8.43 -13.30
C ALA A 122 -34.74 7.46 -13.44
N ALA A 123 -34.70 6.67 -14.51
CA ALA A 123 -33.58 5.77 -14.79
C ALA A 123 -32.26 6.53 -15.02
N GLN A 124 -32.29 7.65 -15.75
CA GLN A 124 -31.12 8.51 -15.93
C GLN A 124 -30.63 9.12 -14.61
N ILE A 125 -31.54 9.57 -13.74
CA ILE A 125 -31.18 10.10 -12.42
C ILE A 125 -30.48 9.02 -11.58
N LEU A 126 -31.02 7.80 -11.56
CA LEU A 126 -30.39 6.68 -10.85
C LEU A 126 -29.03 6.33 -11.44
N LEU A 127 -28.89 6.35 -12.77
CA LEU A 127 -27.61 6.14 -13.46
C LEU A 127 -26.60 7.23 -13.08
N LEU A 128 -27.01 8.51 -13.08
CA LEU A 128 -26.17 9.64 -12.69
C LEU A 128 -25.69 9.50 -11.24
N ILE A 129 -26.59 9.19 -10.30
CA ILE A 129 -26.25 8.99 -8.89
C ILE A 129 -25.27 7.83 -8.74
N GLY A 130 -25.58 6.66 -9.32
CA GLY A 130 -24.72 5.49 -9.25
C GLY A 130 -23.33 5.73 -9.86
N SER A 131 -23.28 6.40 -11.01
CA SER A 131 -22.04 6.75 -11.69
C SER A 131 -21.21 7.77 -10.90
N THR A 132 -21.84 8.78 -10.32
CA THR A 132 -21.17 9.79 -9.48
C THR A 132 -20.59 9.14 -8.23
N LEU A 133 -21.37 8.29 -7.54
CA LEU A 133 -20.90 7.55 -6.37
C LEU A 133 -19.76 6.59 -6.73
N GLY A 134 -19.87 5.90 -7.86
CA GLY A 134 -18.82 5.02 -8.38
C GLY A 134 -17.52 5.75 -8.69
N ALA A 135 -17.59 6.86 -9.44
CA ALA A 135 -16.44 7.70 -9.77
C ALA A 135 -15.78 8.31 -8.51
N MET A 136 -16.59 8.84 -7.59
CA MET A 136 -16.10 9.40 -6.33
C MET A 136 -15.44 8.34 -5.46
N SER A 137 -16.02 7.14 -5.37
CA SER A 137 -15.44 6.02 -4.63
C SER A 137 -14.11 5.57 -5.23
N ALA A 138 -14.03 5.45 -6.57
CA ALA A 138 -12.79 5.12 -7.26
C ALA A 138 -11.70 6.16 -6.97
N PHE A 139 -12.02 7.45 -7.05
CA PHE A 139 -11.08 8.53 -6.78
C PHE A 139 -10.59 8.56 -5.32
N LEU A 140 -11.51 8.44 -4.35
CA LEU A 140 -11.19 8.56 -2.94
C LEU A 140 -10.47 7.31 -2.40
N LEU A 141 -10.88 6.12 -2.82
CA LEU A 141 -10.45 4.87 -2.21
C LEU A 141 -9.27 4.20 -2.92
N TYR A 142 -8.99 4.54 -4.19
CA TYR A 142 -7.89 3.92 -4.96
C TYR A 142 -6.56 3.96 -4.21
N PHE A 143 -6.15 5.14 -3.73
CA PHE A 143 -4.85 5.29 -3.09
C PHE A 143 -4.78 4.63 -1.70
N PRO A 144 -5.70 4.91 -0.74
CA PRO A 144 -5.60 4.31 0.59
C PRO A 144 -5.75 2.81 0.60
N ILE A 145 -6.60 2.24 -0.27
CA ILE A 145 -6.79 0.79 -0.33
C ILE A 145 -5.53 0.10 -0.85
N LEU A 146 -5.02 0.54 -2.00
CA LEU A 146 -3.86 -0.10 -2.61
C LEU A 146 -2.61 0.07 -1.76
N GLU A 147 -2.35 1.27 -1.25
CA GLU A 147 -1.19 1.49 -0.40
C GLU A 147 -1.33 0.85 0.98
N GLY A 148 -2.54 0.79 1.54
CA GLY A 148 -2.78 0.14 2.83
C GLY A 148 -2.68 -1.37 2.76
N ARG A 149 -3.00 -1.99 1.61
CA ARG A 149 -2.96 -3.45 1.43
C ARG A 149 -1.64 -3.95 0.86
N PHE A 150 -1.06 -3.24 -0.10
CA PHE A 150 0.10 -3.68 -0.87
C PHE A 150 1.34 -2.80 -0.66
N GLY A 151 1.22 -1.68 0.05
CA GLY A 151 2.28 -0.67 0.14
C GLY A 151 2.55 0.05 -1.19
N GLN A 152 1.76 -0.20 -2.23
CA GLN A 152 2.03 0.26 -3.60
C GLN A 152 0.72 0.55 -4.34
N THR A 153 0.72 1.58 -5.16
CA THR A 153 -0.27 1.81 -6.21
C THR A 153 0.17 1.11 -7.49
N ILE A 154 -0.70 1.07 -8.51
CA ILE A 154 -0.33 0.47 -9.80
C ILE A 154 0.83 1.26 -10.44
N GLY A 155 0.75 2.59 -10.45
CA GLY A 155 1.83 3.45 -10.94
C GLY A 155 3.13 3.22 -10.19
N LYS A 156 3.10 3.20 -8.84
CA LYS A 156 4.29 2.91 -8.04
C LYS A 156 4.89 1.55 -8.33
N ARG A 157 4.05 0.52 -8.50
CA ARG A 157 4.50 -0.84 -8.84
C ARG A 157 5.22 -0.88 -10.19
N LEU A 158 4.75 -0.15 -11.19
CA LEU A 158 5.39 -0.07 -12.51
C LEU A 158 6.79 0.55 -12.46
N PHE A 159 7.05 1.45 -11.51
CA PHE A 159 8.35 2.09 -11.31
C PHE A 159 9.19 1.45 -10.19
N GLY A 160 8.77 0.29 -9.66
CA GLY A 160 9.49 -0.37 -8.56
C GLY A 160 9.57 0.49 -7.29
N LEU A 161 8.48 1.16 -6.93
CA LEU A 161 8.41 2.02 -5.75
C LEU A 161 7.51 1.39 -4.68
N ARG A 162 7.94 1.42 -3.42
CA ARG A 162 7.16 0.91 -2.28
C ARG A 162 7.04 1.95 -1.17
N VAL A 163 5.88 1.98 -0.51
CA VAL A 163 5.67 2.75 0.71
C VAL A 163 5.82 1.84 1.92
N LEU A 164 6.70 2.21 2.83
CA LEU A 164 6.96 1.52 4.09
C LEU A 164 6.78 2.50 5.25
N LYS A 165 6.66 1.96 6.47
CA LYS A 165 6.84 2.74 7.68
C LYS A 165 8.31 3.12 7.84
N GLU A 166 8.61 4.13 8.65
CA GLU A 166 9.99 4.55 8.90
C GLU A 166 10.90 3.46 9.49
N ASN A 167 10.32 2.47 10.17
CA ASN A 167 11.02 1.28 10.66
C ASN A 167 11.14 0.16 9.61
N GLY A 168 10.81 0.44 8.34
CA GLY A 168 10.86 -0.50 7.23
C GLY A 168 9.71 -1.52 7.16
N LEU A 169 8.82 -1.54 8.16
CA LEU A 169 7.67 -2.44 8.17
C LEU A 169 6.58 -2.03 7.15
N PRO A 170 5.67 -2.95 6.81
CA PRO A 170 4.54 -2.65 5.94
C PRO A 170 3.66 -1.53 6.49
N VAL A 171 3.12 -0.75 5.56
CA VAL A 171 2.11 0.26 5.83
C VAL A 171 0.74 -0.39 6.10
N GLY A 172 -0.04 0.19 7.01
CA GLY A 172 -1.47 -0.10 7.16
C GLY A 172 -2.37 1.00 6.58
N TYR A 173 -3.68 0.79 6.66
CA TYR A 173 -4.68 1.75 6.16
C TYR A 173 -4.61 3.11 6.86
N LYS A 174 -4.32 3.14 8.17
CA LYS A 174 -4.21 4.39 8.93
C LYS A 174 -3.13 5.28 8.34
N GLU A 175 -1.93 4.75 8.17
CA GLU A 175 -0.82 5.51 7.60
C GLU A 175 -1.09 5.87 6.14
N ALA A 176 -1.83 5.02 5.40
CA ALA A 176 -2.20 5.28 4.01
C ALA A 176 -3.19 6.42 3.82
N ILE A 177 -4.17 6.54 4.71
CA ILE A 177 -5.09 7.68 4.72
C ILE A 177 -4.34 8.95 5.14
N LEU A 178 -3.57 8.89 6.23
CA LEU A 178 -2.86 10.06 6.76
C LEU A 178 -1.91 10.68 5.74
N ARG A 179 -1.12 9.88 5.02
CA ARG A 179 -0.17 10.41 4.02
C ARG A 179 -0.84 11.03 2.79
N ARG A 180 -2.13 10.78 2.61
CA ARG A 180 -2.92 11.19 1.45
C ARG A 180 -3.85 12.38 1.76
N LEU A 181 -3.90 12.84 3.01
CA LEU A 181 -4.67 14.01 3.41
C LEU A 181 -4.32 15.26 2.59
N SER A 182 -3.05 15.45 2.22
CA SER A 182 -2.65 16.57 1.36
C SER A 182 -3.36 16.59 0.01
N PHE A 183 -3.71 15.42 -0.52
CA PHE A 183 -4.45 15.29 -1.77
C PHE A 183 -5.93 15.65 -1.58
N TYR A 184 -6.55 15.22 -0.48
CA TYR A 184 -7.96 15.52 -0.20
C TYR A 184 -8.22 17.00 0.14
N PHE A 185 -7.22 17.68 0.70
CA PHE A 185 -7.29 19.12 0.99
C PHE A 185 -6.65 19.99 -0.10
N GLU A 186 -6.30 19.42 -1.26
CA GLU A 186 -5.71 20.13 -2.41
C GLU A 186 -4.39 20.88 -2.12
N ILE A 187 -3.70 20.53 -1.03
CA ILE A 187 -2.42 21.12 -0.60
C ILE A 187 -1.20 20.27 -1.00
N ILE A 188 -1.32 19.47 -2.06
CA ILE A 188 -0.26 18.54 -2.50
C ILE A 188 1.05 19.24 -2.86
N VAL A 189 0.98 20.46 -3.38
CA VAL A 189 2.16 21.25 -3.72
C VAL A 189 2.92 21.63 -2.45
N LEU A 190 2.21 22.16 -1.45
CA LEU A 190 2.79 22.51 -0.14
C LEU A 190 3.38 21.28 0.56
N ASP A 191 2.70 20.15 0.48
CA ASP A 191 3.16 18.86 1.01
C ASP A 191 4.48 18.41 0.35
N ALA A 192 4.59 18.55 -0.97
CA ALA A 192 5.78 18.17 -1.74
C ALA A 192 7.00 19.08 -1.51
N LEU A 193 6.80 20.33 -1.07
CA LEU A 193 7.91 21.27 -0.79
C LEU A 193 8.85 20.78 0.32
N PHE A 194 8.41 19.84 1.16
CA PHE A 194 9.23 19.28 2.25
C PHE A 194 10.28 18.26 1.79
N ILE A 195 10.13 17.70 0.58
CA ILE A 195 11.04 16.66 0.05
C ILE A 195 12.52 17.08 0.06
N PRO A 196 12.93 18.26 -0.44
CA PRO A 196 14.34 18.65 -0.44
C PRO A 196 14.91 18.94 0.96
N PHE A 197 14.06 19.15 1.96
CA PHE A 197 14.48 19.47 3.34
C PHE A 197 14.59 18.23 4.24
N THR A 198 14.44 17.03 3.70
CA THR A 198 14.44 15.78 4.48
C THR A 198 15.39 14.76 3.88
N ASP A 199 16.23 14.13 4.71
CA ASP A 199 17.20 13.11 4.27
C ASP A 199 16.50 11.88 3.66
N LYS A 200 15.33 11.53 4.21
CA LYS A 200 14.48 10.40 3.74
C LYS A 200 13.61 10.77 2.53
N LYS A 201 13.74 11.99 1.98
CA LYS A 201 12.93 12.54 0.88
C LYS A 201 11.42 12.44 1.16
N GLN A 202 10.99 12.75 2.38
CA GLN A 202 9.59 12.67 2.81
C GLN A 202 8.84 13.96 2.45
N ARG A 203 7.56 13.82 2.13
CA ARG A 203 6.62 14.95 2.11
C ARG A 203 6.14 15.27 3.53
N ALA A 204 5.51 16.43 3.73
CA ALA A 204 4.99 16.83 5.05
C ALA A 204 4.08 15.76 5.68
N PHE A 205 3.12 15.23 4.92
CA PHE A 205 2.20 14.20 5.40
C PHE A 205 2.83 12.80 5.44
N ASP A 206 3.92 12.56 4.71
CA ASP A 206 4.70 11.33 4.88
C ASP A 206 5.41 11.33 6.25
N ILE A 207 5.90 12.49 6.72
CA ILE A 207 6.47 12.66 8.06
C ILE A 207 5.39 12.44 9.13
N VAL A 208 4.23 13.07 8.98
CA VAL A 208 3.10 12.92 9.92
C VAL A 208 2.65 11.46 9.99
N ALA A 209 2.60 10.77 8.85
CA ALA A 209 2.24 9.36 8.78
C ALA A 209 3.39 8.40 9.18
N LYS A 210 4.59 8.90 9.48
CA LYS A 210 5.81 8.11 9.75
C LYS A 210 6.10 7.09 8.66
N THR A 211 6.03 7.54 7.41
CA THR A 211 6.18 6.70 6.21
C THR A 211 7.28 7.19 5.29
N ILE A 212 7.86 6.27 4.54
CA ILE A 212 8.92 6.51 3.56
C ILE A 212 8.55 5.85 2.23
N VAL A 213 9.05 6.40 1.13
CA VAL A 213 8.93 5.78 -0.21
C VAL A 213 10.31 5.35 -0.67
N VAL A 214 10.44 4.06 -0.92
CA VAL A 214 11.69 3.39 -1.24
C VAL A 214 11.64 2.81 -2.65
N LYS A 215 12.81 2.54 -3.22
CA LYS A 215 12.94 1.74 -4.43
C LYS A 215 12.99 0.26 -4.00
N ASP A 216 12.07 -0.52 -4.54
CA ASP A 216 11.92 -1.96 -4.34
C ASP A 216 12.81 -2.75 -5.32
#